data_AF-A0A0A1TL65-F1
#
_entry.id   AF-A0A0A1TL65-F1
#
_cell.length_a   1.000
_cell.length_b   1.000
_cell.length_c   1.000
_cell.angle_alpha   90.00
_cell.angle_beta   90.00
_cell.angle_gamma   90.00
#
_symmetry.space_group_name_H-M   'P 1'
#
loop_
_entity.id
_entity.type
_entity.pdbx_description
1 polymer ?
#
loop_
_entity_poly.entity_id
_entity_poly.type
_entity_poly.pdbx_seq_one_letter_code
_entity_poly.pdbx_strand_id
1 'polypeptide(L)'
;MGNYFIISTKSLPSGSSVTFKDSSFFLRNGKNAIFPSSSKILARSAEQAPSRQRFKERPPVYFEELGLLVKFGTEPKVNVAEGQCLWTLRQVLPQIPVPEVFGWTQDENFTYLFMELVHGIRLDEIWNVLSRLERDQICIQLRSMLEELRCLRQPPVDSFVGRYLSLTKT
;
A
#
# COMPACT_ATOMS: atom_id res chain seq x y z
N MET A 1 3.19 -19.05 -24.89
CA MET A 1 3.79 -17.70 -24.76
C MET A 1 3.26 -17.13 -23.45
N GLY A 2 4.11 -16.84 -22.47
CA GLY A 2 3.64 -16.25 -21.20
C GLY A 2 3.12 -14.84 -21.44
N ASN A 3 1.93 -14.51 -20.94
CA ASN A 3 1.43 -13.15 -20.97
C ASN A 3 2.28 -12.32 -20.00
N TYR A 4 3.10 -11.42 -20.55
CA TYR A 4 3.85 -10.45 -19.74
C TYR A 4 3.05 -9.15 -19.67
N PHE A 5 2.94 -8.58 -18.47
CA PHE A 5 2.36 -7.25 -18.28
C PHE A 5 3.48 -6.23 -18.17
N ILE A 6 3.47 -5.26 -19.08
CA ILE A 6 4.44 -4.17 -19.09
C ILE A 6 3.88 -3.01 -18.26
N ILE A 7 4.60 -2.60 -17.22
CA ILE A 7 4.22 -1.46 -16.36
C ILE A 7 5.19 -0.30 -16.62
N SER A 8 4.68 0.81 -17.13
CA SER A 8 5.45 2.05 -17.24
C SER A 8 5.22 2.93 -16.01
N THR A 9 6.26 3.58 -15.50
CA THR A 9 6.11 4.57 -14.42
C THR A 9 5.32 5.79 -14.85
N LYS A 10 5.28 6.09 -16.16
CA LYS A 10 4.54 7.21 -16.75
C LYS A 10 3.02 7.01 -16.69
N SER A 11 2.55 5.77 -16.58
CA SER A 11 1.12 5.45 -16.46
C SER A 11 0.64 5.37 -15.01
N LEU A 12 1.54 5.57 -14.04
CA LEU A 12 1.19 5.54 -12.62
C LEU A 12 0.55 6.86 -12.21
N PRO A 13 -0.44 6.86 -11.30
CA PRO A 13 -0.94 8.09 -10.73
C PRO A 13 0.23 8.82 -10.03
N SER A 14 0.39 10.10 -10.33
CA SER A 14 1.54 10.91 -9.89
C SER A 14 1.08 12.16 -9.15
N GLY A 15 1.96 12.71 -8.31
CA GLY A 15 1.71 13.95 -7.57
C GLY A 15 1.80 13.75 -6.06
N SER A 16 1.97 14.86 -5.34
CA SER A 16 2.06 14.88 -3.88
C SER A 16 0.73 14.57 -3.19
N SER A 17 -0.40 14.71 -3.88
CA SER A 17 -1.73 14.39 -3.36
C SER A 17 -2.60 13.80 -4.46
N VAL A 18 -3.16 12.61 -4.21
CA VAL A 18 -4.04 11.89 -5.13
C VAL A 18 -5.19 11.28 -4.34
N THR A 19 -6.40 11.32 -4.88
CA THR A 19 -7.59 10.71 -4.29
C THR A 19 -8.39 9.98 -5.35
N PHE A 20 -8.67 8.69 -5.12
CA PHE A 20 -9.47 7.85 -6.01
C PHE A 20 -10.93 7.89 -5.56
N LYS A 21 -11.73 8.79 -6.17
CA LYS A 21 -13.12 9.07 -5.74
C LYS A 21 -14.12 7.95 -6.01
N ASP A 22 -13.74 7.02 -6.89
CA ASP A 22 -14.44 5.78 -7.21
C ASP A 22 -14.08 4.62 -6.27
N SER A 23 -13.13 4.81 -5.36
CA SER A 23 -12.70 3.76 -4.43
C SER A 23 -13.78 3.33 -3.43
N SER A 24 -13.65 2.12 -2.89
CA SER A 24 -14.60 1.57 -1.91
C SER A 24 -14.76 2.44 -0.66
N PHE A 25 -13.76 3.25 -0.31
CA PHE A 25 -13.86 4.23 0.78
C PHE A 25 -15.01 5.21 0.59
N PHE A 26 -15.14 5.84 -0.59
CA PHE A 26 -16.19 6.83 -0.85
C PHE A 26 -17.54 6.17 -1.13
N LEU A 27 -17.54 4.95 -1.65
CA LEU A 27 -18.76 4.15 -1.79
C LEU A 27 -19.36 3.78 -0.43
N ARG A 28 -18.51 3.40 0.54
CA ARG A 28 -18.93 3.02 1.90
C ARG A 28 -19.25 4.23 2.79
N ASN A 29 -18.38 5.23 2.81
CA ASN A 29 -18.45 6.34 3.77
C ASN A 29 -19.20 7.57 3.22
N GLY A 30 -19.64 7.52 1.95
CA GLY A 30 -20.35 8.59 1.25
C GLY A 30 -19.46 9.39 0.30
N LYS A 31 -20.07 9.89 -0.79
CA LYS A 31 -19.36 10.59 -1.88
C LYS A 31 -18.60 11.84 -1.44
N ASN A 32 -19.07 12.49 -0.37
CA ASN A 32 -18.47 13.69 0.22
C ASN A 32 -17.59 13.39 1.44
N ALA A 33 -17.31 12.12 1.73
CA ALA A 33 -16.39 11.75 2.80
C ALA A 33 -15.01 12.39 2.54
N ILE A 34 -14.29 12.60 3.62
CA ILE A 34 -12.92 13.12 3.60
C ILE A 34 -12.02 12.19 4.40
N PHE A 35 -10.76 12.10 4.00
CA PHE A 35 -9.78 11.39 4.80
C PHE A 35 -9.54 12.13 6.13
N PRO A 36 -9.15 11.40 7.20
CA PRO A 36 -8.70 12.04 8.44
C PRO A 36 -7.59 13.07 8.18
N SER A 37 -7.65 14.21 8.88
CA SER A 37 -6.59 15.22 8.83
C SER A 37 -5.29 14.70 9.43
N SER A 38 -4.16 15.33 9.09
CA SER A 38 -2.84 15.05 9.70
C SER A 38 -2.90 15.10 11.23
N SER A 39 -3.55 16.11 11.80
CA SER A 39 -3.76 16.24 13.26
C SER A 39 -4.54 15.07 13.85
N LYS A 40 -5.61 14.61 13.19
CA LYS A 40 -6.42 13.47 13.63
C LYS A 40 -5.62 12.16 13.55
N ILE A 41 -4.82 11.97 12.50
CA ILE A 41 -3.94 10.80 12.34
C ILE A 41 -2.88 10.77 13.43
N LEU A 42 -2.25 11.91 13.72
CA LEU A 42 -1.22 12.01 14.76
C LEU A 42 -1.79 11.75 16.17
N ALA A 43 -2.96 12.31 16.49
CA ALA A 43 -3.64 12.04 17.75
C ALA A 43 -3.98 10.55 17.90
N ARG A 44 -4.61 9.96 16.87
CA ARG A 44 -4.97 8.54 16.84
C ARG A 44 -3.74 7.62 16.93
N SER A 45 -2.63 8.02 16.30
CA SER A 45 -1.35 7.30 16.41
C SER A 45 -0.81 7.31 17.84
N ALA A 46 -0.89 8.45 18.54
CA ALA A 46 -0.46 8.57 19.93
C ALA A 46 -1.31 7.72 20.88
N GLU A 47 -2.61 7.61 20.60
CA GLU A 47 -3.53 6.75 21.36
C GLU A 47 -3.25 5.26 21.13
N GLN A 48 -3.09 4.83 19.88
CA GLN A 48 -2.92 3.41 19.53
C GLN A 48 -1.52 2.88 19.84
N ALA A 49 -0.50 3.74 19.80
CA ALA A 49 0.89 3.35 20.01
C ALA A 49 1.69 4.43 20.75
N PRO A 50 1.38 4.70 22.03
CA PRO A 50 2.00 5.78 22.80
C PRO A 50 3.51 5.58 22.96
N SER A 51 3.95 4.34 23.18
CA SER A 51 5.38 4.00 23.31
C SER A 51 6.16 4.14 22.00
N ARG A 52 5.47 4.18 20.85
CA ARG A 52 6.10 4.19 19.52
C ARG A 52 6.30 5.60 18.95
N GLN A 53 5.85 6.65 19.64
CA GLN A 53 5.89 8.02 19.15
C GLN A 53 7.30 8.58 18.90
N ARG A 54 8.28 8.11 19.68
CA ARG A 54 9.70 8.51 19.56
C ARG A 54 10.47 7.73 18.49
N PHE A 55 9.90 6.67 17.95
CA PHE A 55 10.57 5.85 16.96
C PHE A 55 10.39 6.47 15.57
N LYS A 56 11.45 6.37 14.75
CA LYS A 56 11.42 6.79 13.34
C LYS A 56 10.36 6.01 12.54
N GLU A 57 10.08 4.78 12.95
CA GLU A 57 9.06 3.93 12.36
C GLU A 57 7.85 3.90 13.27
N ARG A 58 6.78 4.57 12.82
CA ARG A 58 5.49 4.55 13.49
C ARG A 58 4.65 3.42 12.92
N PRO A 59 3.94 2.65 13.76
CA PRO A 59 3.00 1.67 13.26
C PRO A 59 1.89 2.36 12.45
N PRO A 60 1.25 1.65 11.51
CA PRO A 60 0.07 2.17 10.84
C PRO A 60 -1.04 2.53 11.84
N VAL A 61 -1.89 3.48 11.46
CA VAL A 61 -3.02 3.95 12.26
C VAL A 61 -4.31 3.35 11.72
N TYR A 62 -5.14 2.84 12.62
CA TYR A 62 -6.39 2.16 12.29
C TYR A 62 -7.60 3.07 12.54
N PHE A 63 -8.44 3.20 11.53
CA PHE A 63 -9.77 3.80 11.63
C PHE A 63 -10.78 2.72 11.23
N GLU A 64 -11.03 1.77 12.14
CA GLU A 64 -11.92 0.63 11.91
C GLU A 64 -13.33 1.09 11.50
N GLU A 65 -13.82 2.17 12.11
CA GLU A 65 -15.12 2.77 11.81
C GLU A 65 -15.25 3.27 10.36
N LEU A 66 -14.10 3.54 9.72
CA LEU A 66 -14.03 3.96 8.32
C LEU A 66 -13.55 2.83 7.40
N GLY A 67 -13.24 1.64 7.94
CA GLY A 67 -12.50 0.55 7.31
C GLY A 67 -11.23 1.02 6.61
N LEU A 68 -10.48 1.89 7.29
CA LEU A 68 -9.32 2.61 6.76
C LEU A 68 -8.08 2.32 7.60
N LEU A 69 -6.99 2.02 6.93
CA LEU A 69 -5.64 1.99 7.49
C LEU A 69 -4.83 3.14 6.89
N VAL A 70 -4.10 3.86 7.74
CA VAL A 70 -3.21 4.94 7.33
C VAL A 70 -1.77 4.57 7.66
N LYS A 71 -0.96 4.37 6.62
CA LYS A 71 0.51 4.34 6.76
C LYS A 71 1.02 5.76 6.63
N PHE A 72 1.86 6.20 7.55
CA PHE A 72 2.43 7.53 7.47
C PHE A 72 3.84 7.60 8.02
N GLY A 73 4.64 8.53 7.52
CA GLY A 73 6.04 8.67 7.89
C GLY A 73 6.79 9.57 6.93
N THR A 74 8.10 9.68 7.15
CA THR A 74 9.00 10.45 6.30
C THR A 74 9.64 9.56 5.23
N GLU A 75 10.11 10.18 4.15
CA GLU A 75 10.98 9.48 3.21
C GLU A 75 12.31 9.05 3.86
N PRO A 76 12.92 7.93 3.42
CA PRO A 76 12.44 7.01 2.38
C PRO A 76 11.50 5.92 2.91
N LYS A 77 11.07 5.99 4.17
CA LYS A 77 10.37 4.90 4.86
C LYS A 77 8.91 4.78 4.45
N VAL A 78 8.24 5.91 4.25
CA VAL A 78 6.90 5.95 3.66
C VAL A 78 7.00 6.82 2.43
N ASN A 79 6.66 6.27 1.27
CA ASN A 79 6.71 6.97 0.00
C ASN A 79 5.47 6.70 -0.84
N VAL A 80 5.26 7.55 -1.84
CA VAL A 80 4.15 7.41 -2.80
C VAL A 80 4.30 6.15 -3.67
N ALA A 81 5.53 5.65 -3.86
CA ALA A 81 5.78 4.46 -4.67
C ALA A 81 5.11 3.20 -4.09
N GLU A 82 4.94 3.09 -2.77
CA GLU A 82 4.14 2.01 -2.17
C GLU A 82 2.68 2.09 -2.62
N GLY A 83 2.07 3.28 -2.57
CA GLY A 83 0.71 3.51 -3.04
C GLY A 83 0.54 3.22 -4.54
N GLN A 84 1.49 3.69 -5.35
CA GLN A 84 1.50 3.42 -6.80
C GLN A 84 1.64 1.92 -7.09
N CYS A 85 2.50 1.21 -6.35
CA CYS A 85 2.72 -0.22 -6.50
C CYS A 85 1.42 -1.00 -6.22
N LEU A 86 0.81 -0.78 -5.05
CA LEU A 86 -0.43 -1.47 -4.65
C LEU A 86 -1.58 -1.14 -5.60
N TRP A 87 -1.75 0.14 -5.97
CA TRP A 87 -2.76 0.56 -6.94
C TRP A 87 -2.57 -0.18 -8.27
N THR A 88 -1.35 -0.24 -8.79
CA THR A 88 -1.06 -0.89 -10.07
C THR A 88 -1.30 -2.38 -10.03
N LEU A 89 -0.83 -3.07 -8.98
CA LEU A 89 -1.03 -4.51 -8.80
C LEU A 89 -2.52 -4.86 -8.86
N ARG A 90 -3.37 -4.05 -8.24
CA ARG A 90 -4.84 -4.26 -8.26
C ARG A 90 -5.43 -4.13 -9.67
N GLN A 91 -4.86 -3.28 -10.53
CA GLN A 91 -5.34 -3.12 -11.91
C GLN A 91 -4.86 -4.24 -12.83
N VAL A 92 -3.59 -4.65 -12.70
CA VAL A 92 -2.95 -5.54 -13.69
C VAL A 92 -2.90 -7.01 -13.26
N LEU A 93 -2.98 -7.29 -11.96
CA LEU A 93 -3.00 -8.63 -11.37
C LEU A 93 -4.09 -8.74 -10.28
N PRO A 94 -5.38 -8.61 -10.62
CA PRO A 94 -6.49 -8.63 -9.65
C PRO A 94 -6.61 -9.93 -8.83
N GLN A 95 -5.98 -11.02 -9.29
CA GLN A 95 -5.86 -12.29 -8.58
C GLN A 95 -4.94 -12.24 -7.36
N ILE A 96 -4.09 -11.22 -7.26
CA ILE A 96 -3.22 -11.01 -6.10
C ILE A 96 -3.97 -10.14 -5.10
N PRO A 97 -4.28 -10.65 -3.89
CA PRO A 97 -4.96 -9.87 -2.88
C PRO A 97 -4.02 -8.79 -2.35
N VAL A 98 -4.26 -7.55 -2.77
CA VAL A 98 -3.61 -6.35 -2.23
C VAL A 98 -4.65 -5.39 -1.69
N PRO A 99 -4.36 -4.65 -0.61
CA PRO A 99 -5.25 -3.61 -0.11
C PRO A 99 -5.57 -2.60 -1.22
N GLU A 100 -6.82 -2.18 -1.30
CA GLU A 100 -7.19 -1.05 -2.15
C GLU A 100 -6.51 0.23 -1.64
N VAL A 101 -5.92 1.01 -2.55
CA VAL A 101 -5.41 2.34 -2.22
C VAL A 101 -6.52 3.35 -2.49
N PHE A 102 -6.89 4.12 -1.47
CA PHE A 102 -7.91 5.17 -1.57
C PHE A 102 -7.31 6.51 -1.99
N GLY A 103 -6.04 6.72 -1.67
CA GLY A 103 -5.29 7.90 -2.05
C GLY A 103 -4.03 8.08 -1.20
N TRP A 104 -3.33 9.17 -1.42
CA TRP A 104 -2.20 9.60 -0.59
C TRP A 104 -2.11 11.11 -0.57
N THR A 105 -1.41 11.64 0.43
CA THR A 105 -1.03 13.05 0.48
C THR A 105 0.33 13.21 1.16
N GLN A 106 1.10 14.19 0.71
CA GLN A 106 2.36 14.60 1.32
C GLN A 106 2.20 16.04 1.83
N ASP A 107 2.60 16.28 3.07
CA ASP A 107 2.82 17.62 3.61
C ASP A 107 4.31 17.83 3.93
N GLU A 108 4.65 18.97 4.55
CA GLU A 108 6.03 19.30 4.91
C GLU A 108 6.68 18.29 5.87
N ASN A 109 5.87 17.52 6.60
CA ASN A 109 6.33 16.64 7.67
C ASN A 109 6.24 15.16 7.27
N PHE A 110 5.18 14.75 6.59
CA PHE A 110 4.86 13.35 6.39
C PHE A 110 4.24 13.05 5.03
N THR A 111 4.50 11.84 4.54
CA THR A 111 3.68 11.16 3.55
C THR A 111 2.62 10.34 4.28
N TYR A 112 1.38 10.41 3.82
CA TYR A 112 0.23 9.64 4.29
C TYR A 112 -0.33 8.80 3.14
N LEU A 113 -0.43 7.49 3.35
CA LEU A 113 -1.04 6.55 2.42
C LEU A 113 -2.33 6.01 3.04
N PHE A 114 -3.45 6.30 2.38
CA PHE A 114 -4.79 5.88 2.78
C PHE A 114 -5.16 4.61 2.02
N MET A 115 -5.36 3.51 2.74
CA MET A 115 -5.57 2.19 2.16
C MET A 115 -6.62 1.39 2.93
N GLU A 116 -7.15 0.37 2.28
CA GLU A 116 -8.08 -0.59 2.86
C GLU A 116 -7.53 -1.20 4.14
N LEU A 117 -8.35 -1.20 5.19
CA LEU A 117 -8.11 -2.03 6.36
C LEU A 117 -8.49 -3.47 6.05
N VAL A 118 -7.49 -4.30 5.77
CA VAL A 118 -7.70 -5.74 5.52
C VAL A 118 -7.89 -6.45 6.86
N HIS A 119 -9.04 -7.11 7.01
CA HIS A 119 -9.32 -7.96 8.15
C HIS A 119 -8.78 -9.37 7.93
N GLY A 120 -8.11 -9.90 8.94
CA GLY A 120 -7.55 -11.25 8.91
C GLY A 120 -6.70 -11.52 10.14
N ILE A 121 -6.32 -12.78 10.29
CA ILE A 121 -5.37 -13.20 11.32
C ILE A 121 -3.99 -13.24 10.68
N ARG A 122 -2.97 -12.70 11.36
CA ARG A 122 -1.64 -12.67 10.76
C ARG A 122 -1.05 -14.07 10.73
N LEU A 123 -0.36 -14.41 9.64
CA LEU A 123 0.17 -15.75 9.46
C LEU A 123 1.16 -16.13 10.58
N ASP A 124 1.94 -15.17 11.10
CA ASP A 124 2.87 -15.38 12.22
C ASP A 124 2.17 -15.76 13.53
N GLU A 125 0.93 -15.31 13.74
CA GLU A 125 0.15 -15.62 14.95
C GLU A 125 -0.36 -17.06 14.95
N ILE A 126 -0.72 -17.58 13.78
CA ILE A 126 -1.35 -18.90 13.65
C ILE A 126 -0.41 -19.98 13.09
N TRP A 127 0.78 -19.62 12.62
CA TRP A 127 1.68 -20.56 11.94
C TRP A 127 1.87 -21.87 12.72
N ASN A 128 2.12 -21.76 14.02
CA ASN A 128 2.41 -22.89 14.90
C ASN A 128 1.20 -23.77 15.19
N VAL A 129 -0.04 -23.26 15.03
CA VAL A 129 -1.28 -24.03 15.25
C VAL A 129 -1.84 -24.65 13.97
N LEU A 130 -1.40 -24.19 12.79
CA LEU A 130 -1.79 -24.78 11.51
C LEU A 130 -1.24 -26.20 11.35
N SER A 131 -2.09 -27.09 10.86
CA SER A 131 -1.71 -28.44 10.44
C SER A 131 -0.74 -28.39 9.25
N ARG A 132 -0.05 -29.51 9.02
CA ARG A 132 0.83 -29.63 7.85
C ARG A 132 0.08 -29.39 6.54
N LEU A 133 -1.13 -29.92 6.40
CA LEU A 133 -1.95 -29.76 5.20
C LEU A 133 -2.30 -28.29 4.94
N GLU A 134 -2.69 -27.55 5.97
CA GLU A 134 -3.00 -26.11 5.84
C GLU A 134 -1.75 -25.30 5.45
N ARG A 135 -0.58 -25.59 6.06
CA ARG A 135 0.68 -24.94 5.69
C ARG A 135 1.05 -25.23 4.24
N ASP A 136 0.87 -26.46 3.77
CA ASP A 136 1.13 -26.84 2.38
C ASP A 136 0.20 -26.07 1.42
N GLN A 137 -1.08 -25.94 1.75
CA GLN A 137 -2.04 -25.14 0.98
C GLN A 137 -1.65 -23.65 0.92
N ILE A 138 -1.23 -23.05 2.03
CA ILE A 138 -0.75 -21.66 2.07
C ILE A 138 0.50 -21.50 1.19
N CYS A 139 1.44 -22.44 1.24
CA CYS A 139 2.62 -22.42 0.38
C CYS A 139 2.28 -22.49 -1.11
N ILE A 140 1.26 -23.28 -1.48
CA ILE A 140 0.76 -23.36 -2.86
C ILE A 140 0.15 -22.02 -3.29
N GLN A 141 -0.68 -21.40 -2.45
CA GLN A 141 -1.28 -20.09 -2.74
C GLN A 141 -0.20 -19.01 -2.93
N LEU A 142 0.77 -18.93 -2.02
CA LEU A 142 1.88 -17.97 -2.10
C LEU A 142 2.75 -18.19 -3.35
N ARG A 143 3.01 -19.45 -3.72
CA ARG A 143 3.74 -19.77 -4.94
C ARG A 143 3.02 -19.23 -6.17
N SER A 144 1.72 -19.49 -6.29
CA SER A 144 0.91 -18.99 -7.40
C SER A 144 0.96 -17.46 -7.49
N MET A 145 0.77 -16.75 -6.37
CA MET A 145 0.89 -15.28 -6.34
C MET A 145 2.28 -14.79 -6.78
N LEU A 146 3.35 -15.45 -6.36
CA LEU A 146 4.72 -15.09 -6.75
C LEU A 146 5.00 -15.37 -8.23
N GLU A 147 4.41 -16.42 -8.80
CA GLU A 147 4.50 -16.71 -10.24
C GLU A 147 3.84 -15.61 -11.06
N GLU A 148 2.66 -15.15 -10.66
CA GLU A 148 1.96 -14.01 -11.28
C GLU A 148 2.78 -12.71 -11.17
N LEU A 149 3.33 -12.38 -10.00
CA LEU A 149 4.20 -11.20 -9.84
C LEU A 149 5.43 -11.24 -10.76
N ARG A 150 5.99 -12.43 -11.00
CA ARG A 150 7.18 -12.60 -11.86
C ARG A 150 6.86 -12.40 -13.35
N CYS A 151 5.59 -12.37 -13.74
CA CYS A 151 5.16 -12.02 -15.10
C CYS A 151 5.21 -10.51 -15.37
N LEU A 152 5.38 -9.68 -14.34
CA LEU A 152 5.55 -8.24 -14.52
C LEU A 152 6.90 -7.92 -15.19
N ARG A 153 6.88 -6.97 -16.11
CA ARG A 153 8.05 -6.49 -16.85
C ARG A 153 8.07 -4.97 -16.90
N GLN A 154 9.27 -4.39 -16.87
CA GLN A 154 9.48 -2.98 -17.22
C GLN A 154 9.60 -2.83 -18.75
N PRO A 155 9.22 -1.68 -19.33
CA PRO A 155 9.49 -1.39 -20.73
C PRO A 155 11.00 -1.52 -21.01
N PRO A 156 11.43 -2.20 -22.09
CA PRO A 156 12.85 -2.43 -22.38
C PRO A 156 13.69 -1.15 -22.48
N VAL A 157 13.08 -0.04 -22.91
CA VAL A 157 13.74 1.26 -23.11
C VAL A 157 13.84 2.06 -21.80
N ASP A 158 12.98 1.77 -20.82
CA ASP A 158 12.88 2.47 -19.53
C ASP A 158 13.32 1.54 -18.36
N SER A 159 13.99 0.41 -18.64
CA SER A 159 14.32 -0.58 -17.61
C SER A 159 15.39 -0.04 -16.66
N PHE A 160 15.05 0.08 -15.38
CA PHE A 160 15.96 0.54 -14.35
C PHE A 160 15.78 -0.25 -13.05
N VAL A 161 16.90 -0.57 -12.39
CA VAL A 161 16.92 -1.18 -11.06
C VAL A 161 17.65 -0.22 -10.13
N GLY A 162 16.90 0.50 -9.28
CA GLY A 162 17.49 1.40 -8.30
C GLY A 162 16.60 2.59 -7.91
N ARG A 163 17.19 3.56 -7.19
CA ARG A 163 16.54 4.82 -6.83
C ARG A 163 16.73 5.82 -7.97
N TYR A 164 15.63 6.35 -8.51
CA TYR A 164 15.68 7.45 -9.48
C TYR A 164 16.17 8.69 -8.72
N LEU A 165 17.46 9.00 -8.81
CA LEU A 165 17.96 10.33 -8.45
C LEU A 165 17.55 11.23 -9.60
N SER A 166 16.50 12.04 -9.41
CA SER A 166 16.23 13.13 -10.31
C SER A 166 17.47 14.01 -10.35
N LEU A 167 18.23 13.94 -11.45
CA LEU A 167 19.23 14.96 -11.76
C LEU A 167 18.44 16.25 -11.92
N THR A 168 18.42 17.08 -10.88
CA THR A 168 18.16 18.50 -11.03
C THR A 168 19.21 19.01 -11.99
N LYS A 169 18.83 19.16 -13.26
CA LYS A 169 19.60 19.97 -14.19
C LYS A 169 19.61 21.37 -13.60
N THR A 170 20.80 21.77 -13.16
CA THR A 170 21.16 23.12 -12.75
C THR A 170 20.89 24.13 -13.86
#